data_AF-A0A9D6RF60-F1
#
_entry.id   AF-A0A9D6RF60-F1
#
_cell.length_a   1.000
_cell.length_b   1.000
_cell.length_c   1.000
_cell.angle_alpha   90.00
_cell.angle_beta   90.00
_cell.angle_gamma   90.00
#
_symmetry.space_group_name_H-M   'P 1'
#
loop_
_entity.id
_entity.type
_entity.pdbx_description
1 polymer ?
#
loop_
_entity_poly.entity_id
_entity_poly.type
_entity_poly.pdbx_seq_one_letter_code
_entity_poly.pdbx_strand_id
1 'polypeptide(L)'
;MFLKQIETRPPEGMMSIAFKKLRETGHAVPEIMHLFRFKKRSTDHLVRFTEEVLRGPSPLSRGLRELIGAYVSTRNNCRFCRSAHVAVAARLLGKELVDEVLLDMENSRLDERHKELFRYIQKLAENPAEIDAPDILKLKQAGWSEEEIYDALTVASLFKFYNTWNNGSGVQAMSPADYAHSGERIMTFGYCMDFSLKGVLKIMWLGRKEIKLADIKGLIKSLWPARQEAKYAPTPARDIASSRI
;
A
#
# COMPACT_ATOMS: atom_id res chain seq x y z
N MET A 1 -12.46 -11.27 5.64
CA MET A 1 -11.74 -11.72 4.43
C MET A 1 -12.01 -13.21 4.11
N PHE A 2 -11.95 -13.63 2.84
CA PHE A 2 -12.23 -15.02 2.39
C PHE A 2 -11.09 -16.03 2.68
N LEU A 3 -9.86 -15.56 2.90
CA LEU A 3 -8.67 -16.39 3.14
C LEU A 3 -8.52 -16.83 4.60
N LYS A 4 -9.55 -17.45 5.20
CA LYS A 4 -9.54 -17.85 6.63
C LYS A 4 -8.36 -18.74 7.03
N GLN A 5 -7.96 -19.65 6.13
CA GLN A 5 -6.78 -20.49 6.33
C GLN A 5 -5.45 -19.72 6.44
N ILE A 6 -5.33 -18.54 5.83
CA ILE A 6 -4.13 -17.70 5.90
C ILE A 6 -4.15 -16.77 7.11
N GLU A 7 -5.34 -16.42 7.62
CA GLU A 7 -5.51 -15.72 8.89
C GLU A 7 -4.96 -16.55 10.05
N THR A 8 -5.30 -17.85 10.08
CA THR A 8 -4.91 -18.77 11.15
C THR A 8 -3.51 -19.36 10.99
N ARG A 9 -2.98 -19.45 9.76
CA ARG A 9 -1.59 -19.89 9.54
C ARG A 9 -0.61 -18.94 10.25
N PRO A 10 0.31 -19.45 11.08
CA PRO A 10 1.35 -18.63 11.68
C PRO A 10 2.16 -17.88 10.62
N PRO A 11 2.40 -16.57 10.78
CA PRO A 11 3.37 -15.85 9.95
C PRO A 11 4.78 -16.43 10.15
N GLU A 12 5.59 -16.39 9.11
CA GLU A 12 6.99 -16.85 9.11
C GLU A 12 7.94 -15.65 8.98
N GLY A 13 9.21 -15.84 9.37
CA GLY A 13 10.24 -14.81 9.27
C GLY A 13 9.91 -13.52 10.03
N MET A 14 10.30 -12.38 9.47
CA MET A 14 10.10 -11.06 10.09
C MET A 14 8.62 -10.68 10.27
N MET A 15 7.73 -11.20 9.41
CA MET A 15 6.29 -11.01 9.57
C MET A 15 5.78 -11.61 10.88
N SER A 16 6.42 -12.68 11.36
CA SER A 16 6.06 -13.27 12.66
C SER A 16 6.39 -12.34 13.82
N ILE A 17 7.55 -11.68 13.76
CA ILE A 17 8.00 -10.69 14.73
C ILE A 17 7.07 -9.48 14.70
N ALA A 18 6.75 -8.96 13.51
CA ALA A 18 5.86 -7.81 13.34
C ALA A 18 4.45 -8.11 13.89
N PHE A 19 3.86 -9.26 13.56
CA PHE A 19 2.52 -9.62 14.03
C PHE A 19 2.49 -9.85 15.54
N LYS A 20 3.52 -10.51 16.09
CA LYS A 20 3.66 -10.68 17.54
C LYS A 20 3.74 -9.31 18.22
N LYS A 21 4.58 -8.40 17.72
CA LYS A 21 4.74 -7.08 18.29
C LYS A 21 3.44 -6.28 18.27
N LEU A 22 2.73 -6.25 17.14
CA LEU A 22 1.43 -5.58 17.02
C LEU A 22 0.45 -6.08 18.10
N ARG A 23 0.31 -7.40 18.23
CA ARG A 23 -0.57 -8.03 19.23
C ARG A 23 -0.15 -7.72 20.67
N GLU A 24 1.16 -7.77 20.98
CA GLU A 24 1.69 -7.42 22.30
C GLU A 24 1.43 -5.96 22.67
N THR A 25 1.43 -5.06 21.68
CA THR A 25 1.13 -3.64 21.88
C THR A 25 -0.36 -3.31 21.77
N GLY A 26 -1.23 -4.33 21.66
CA GLY A 26 -2.68 -4.14 21.58
C GLY A 26 -3.20 -3.64 20.23
N HIS A 27 -2.38 -3.66 19.18
CA HIS A 27 -2.76 -3.23 17.84
C HIS A 27 -3.22 -4.40 16.96
N ALA A 28 -4.23 -4.13 16.14
CA ALA A 28 -4.72 -5.09 15.17
C ALA A 28 -3.67 -5.39 14.07
N VAL A 29 -3.64 -6.63 13.59
CA VAL A 29 -2.90 -6.97 12.38
C VAL A 29 -3.76 -6.57 11.16
N PRO A 30 -3.27 -5.70 10.26
CA PRO A 30 -4.05 -5.33 9.08
C PRO A 30 -4.33 -6.54 8.19
N GLU A 31 -5.60 -6.80 7.87
CA GLU A 31 -5.98 -8.02 7.15
C GLU A 31 -5.34 -8.12 5.75
N ILE A 32 -5.04 -6.99 5.11
CA ILE A 32 -4.30 -6.94 3.84
C ILE A 32 -2.95 -7.67 3.90
N MET A 33 -2.32 -7.75 5.08
CA MET A 33 -1.07 -8.48 5.27
C MET A 33 -1.22 -9.98 4.99
N HIS A 34 -2.42 -10.54 5.16
CA HIS A 34 -2.71 -11.93 4.79
C HIS A 34 -2.82 -12.11 3.27
N LEU A 35 -3.34 -11.11 2.54
CA LEU A 35 -3.33 -11.13 1.07
C LEU A 35 -1.89 -11.18 0.54
N PHE A 36 -1.02 -10.33 1.10
CA PHE A 36 0.40 -10.31 0.74
C PHE A 36 1.11 -11.64 1.05
N ARG A 37 0.71 -12.34 2.12
CA ARG A 37 1.28 -13.64 2.49
C ARG A 37 0.80 -14.81 1.61
N PHE A 38 -0.40 -14.72 1.02
CA PHE A 38 -0.98 -15.84 0.28
C PHE A 38 -0.22 -16.19 -1.01
N LYS A 39 0.15 -15.17 -1.80
CA LYS A 39 0.92 -15.33 -3.05
C LYS A 39 2.16 -14.43 -3.05
N LYS A 40 3.00 -14.61 -2.02
CA LYS A 40 4.20 -13.79 -1.73
C LYS A 40 5.00 -13.40 -2.97
N ARG A 41 5.29 -14.37 -3.85
CA ARG A 41 6.11 -14.13 -5.04
C ARG A 41 5.53 -13.05 -5.97
N SER A 42 4.20 -13.00 -6.11
CA SER A 42 3.52 -11.98 -6.91
C SER A 42 3.34 -10.68 -6.14
N THR A 43 2.99 -10.77 -4.86
CA THR A 43 2.68 -9.61 -4.02
C THR A 43 3.92 -8.82 -3.60
N ASP A 44 5.11 -9.43 -3.58
CA ASP A 44 6.37 -8.72 -3.38
C ASP A 44 6.62 -7.66 -4.48
N HIS A 45 6.27 -7.96 -5.74
CA HIS A 45 6.37 -6.99 -6.84
C HIS A 45 5.41 -5.82 -6.64
N LEU A 46 4.17 -6.10 -6.25
CA LEU A 46 3.16 -5.08 -5.97
C LEU A 46 3.60 -4.17 -4.82
N VAL A 47 4.16 -4.74 -3.74
CA VAL A 47 4.66 -3.99 -2.59
C VAL A 47 5.85 -3.09 -2.96
N ARG A 48 6.77 -3.57 -3.80
CA ARG A 48 7.88 -2.78 -4.33
C ARG A 48 7.42 -1.66 -5.25
N PHE A 49 6.48 -1.95 -6.13
CA PHE A 49 5.87 -0.93 -6.98
C PHE A 49 5.17 0.15 -6.14
N THR A 50 4.48 -0.24 -5.08
CA THR A 50 3.83 0.70 -4.15
C THR A 50 4.83 1.60 -3.42
N GLU A 51 5.96 1.04 -2.97
CA GLU A 51 7.05 1.84 -2.38
C GLU A 51 7.57 2.87 -3.37
N GLU A 52 7.87 2.46 -4.61
CA GLU A 52 8.39 3.37 -5.64
C GLU A 52 7.39 4.48 -5.95
N VAL A 53 6.12 4.12 -6.20
CA VAL A 53 5.07 5.08 -6.54
C VAL A 53 4.82 6.08 -5.41
N LEU A 54 4.75 5.65 -4.15
CA LEU A 54 4.38 6.53 -3.04
C LEU A 54 5.56 7.23 -2.35
N ARG A 55 6.78 6.71 -2.50
CA ARG A 55 7.94 7.18 -1.74
C ARG A 55 9.22 7.33 -2.56
N GLY A 56 9.26 6.82 -3.79
CA GLY A 56 10.34 7.05 -4.74
C GLY A 56 10.42 8.50 -5.25
N PRO A 57 11.46 8.82 -6.04
CA PRO A 57 11.62 10.12 -6.69
C PRO A 57 10.38 10.47 -7.51
N SER A 58 9.89 11.69 -7.35
CA SER A 58 8.72 12.21 -8.06
C SER A 58 8.64 13.72 -7.84
N PRO A 59 8.19 14.51 -8.83
CA PRO A 59 7.82 15.90 -8.63
C PRO A 59 6.60 16.07 -7.70
N LEU A 60 5.78 15.03 -7.51
CA LEU A 60 4.68 15.05 -6.56
C LEU A 60 5.16 14.83 -5.12
N SER A 61 4.70 15.70 -4.23
CA SER A 61 4.93 15.52 -2.81
C SER A 61 4.34 14.19 -2.33
N ARG A 62 4.98 13.56 -1.33
CA ARG A 62 4.45 12.33 -0.70
C ARG A 62 3.04 12.56 -0.15
N GLY A 63 2.79 13.74 0.42
CA GLY A 63 1.47 14.09 0.94
C GLY A 63 0.39 14.09 -0.14
N LEU A 64 0.68 14.68 -1.29
CA LEU A 64 -0.26 14.72 -2.43
C LEU A 64 -0.53 13.31 -2.98
N ARG A 65 0.49 12.46 -3.10
CA ARG A 65 0.34 11.06 -3.52
C ARG A 65 -0.57 10.27 -2.55
N GLU A 66 -0.37 10.44 -1.25
CA GLU A 66 -1.21 9.82 -0.22
C GLU A 66 -2.65 10.37 -0.24
N LEU A 67 -2.83 11.67 -0.51
CA LEU A 67 -4.15 12.30 -0.65
C LEU A 67 -4.90 11.79 -1.88
N ILE A 68 -4.24 11.63 -3.04
CA ILE A 68 -4.82 10.99 -4.23
C ILE A 68 -5.29 9.58 -3.88
N GLY A 69 -4.47 8.80 -3.17
CA GLY A 69 -4.84 7.45 -2.74
C GLY A 69 -6.05 7.41 -1.80
N ALA A 70 -6.10 8.32 -0.84
CA ALA A 70 -7.24 8.49 0.06
C ALA A 70 -8.51 8.92 -0.68
N TYR A 71 -8.38 9.84 -1.65
CA TYR A 71 -9.49 10.35 -2.45
C TYR A 71 -10.09 9.27 -3.34
N VAL A 72 -9.27 8.59 -4.14
CA VAL A 72 -9.72 7.45 -4.98
C VAL A 72 -10.36 6.35 -4.14
N SER A 73 -9.75 6.03 -2.99
CA SER A 73 -10.30 5.02 -2.07
C SER A 73 -11.63 5.44 -1.44
N THR A 74 -11.87 6.73 -1.27
CA THR A 74 -13.15 7.28 -0.82
C THR A 74 -14.20 7.11 -1.91
N ARG A 75 -13.90 7.48 -3.16
CA ARG A 75 -14.81 7.32 -4.32
C ARG A 75 -15.15 5.85 -4.59
N ASN A 76 -14.18 4.96 -4.42
CA ASN A 76 -14.37 3.50 -4.58
C ASN A 76 -14.92 2.79 -3.33
N ASN A 77 -15.34 3.54 -2.31
CA ASN A 77 -15.89 3.02 -1.05
C ASN A 77 -15.02 1.92 -0.39
N CYS A 78 -13.69 2.01 -0.51
CA CYS A 78 -12.75 1.09 0.14
C CYS A 78 -12.34 1.64 1.51
N ARG A 79 -13.08 1.25 2.55
CA ARG A 79 -12.88 1.76 3.92
C ARG A 79 -11.45 1.53 4.43
N PHE A 80 -10.86 0.37 4.14
CA PHE A 80 -9.52 0.05 4.58
C PHE A 80 -8.47 0.98 3.94
N CYS A 81 -8.45 1.07 2.62
CA CYS A 81 -7.50 1.93 1.92
C CYS A 81 -7.72 3.40 2.29
N ARG A 82 -8.97 3.87 2.28
CA ARG A 82 -9.29 5.26 2.67
C ARG A 82 -8.70 5.60 4.02
N SER A 83 -9.01 4.82 5.06
CA SER A 83 -8.57 5.16 6.43
C SER A 83 -7.05 5.02 6.60
N ALA A 84 -6.40 4.05 5.95
CA ALA A 84 -4.95 3.92 5.98
C ALA A 84 -4.25 5.12 5.35
N HIS A 85 -4.70 5.56 4.17
CA HIS A 85 -4.07 6.66 3.44
C HIS A 85 -4.47 8.04 3.97
N VAL A 86 -5.66 8.21 4.56
CA VAL A 86 -6.00 9.39 5.37
C VAL A 86 -5.03 9.55 6.54
N ALA A 87 -4.70 8.47 7.25
CA ALA A 87 -3.78 8.55 8.39
C ALA A 87 -2.38 9.01 7.98
N VAL A 88 -1.91 8.64 6.78
CA VAL A 88 -0.61 9.09 6.25
C VAL A 88 -0.71 10.53 5.71
N ALA A 89 -1.71 10.82 4.87
CA ALA A 89 -1.92 12.14 4.28
C ALA A 89 -2.10 13.23 5.35
N ALA A 90 -2.89 12.96 6.40
CA ALA A 90 -3.14 13.92 7.47
C ALA A 90 -1.86 14.30 8.23
N ARG A 91 -0.90 13.37 8.36
CA ARG A 91 0.41 13.65 8.97
C ARG A 91 1.31 14.51 8.09
N LEU A 92 1.14 14.43 6.77
CA LEU A 92 1.98 15.13 5.79
C LEU A 92 1.40 16.50 5.37
N LEU A 93 0.08 16.63 5.35
CA LEU A 93 -0.65 17.78 4.81
C LEU A 93 -1.50 18.52 5.84
N GLY A 94 -1.68 17.95 7.04
CA GLY A 94 -2.64 18.44 8.04
C GLY A 94 -4.01 17.78 7.87
N LYS A 95 -4.66 17.46 8.99
CA LYS A 95 -5.94 16.72 9.00
C LYS A 95 -7.07 17.53 8.36
N GLU A 96 -7.06 18.84 8.58
CA GLU A 96 -8.12 19.75 8.15
C GLU A 96 -8.20 19.81 6.62
N LEU A 97 -7.06 19.94 5.94
CA LEU A 97 -7.03 19.91 4.47
C LEU A 97 -7.50 18.55 3.93
N VAL A 98 -7.05 17.45 4.53
CA VAL A 98 -7.45 16.10 4.08
C VAL A 98 -8.96 15.91 4.23
N ASP A 99 -9.53 16.27 5.38
CA ASP A 99 -10.96 16.14 5.63
C ASP A 99 -11.78 17.01 4.68
N GLU A 100 -11.37 18.26 4.43
CA GLU A 100 -12.02 19.16 3.46
C GLU A 100 -12.06 18.53 2.06
N VAL A 101 -10.91 18.05 1.56
CA VAL A 101 -10.82 17.46 0.21
C VAL A 101 -11.67 16.21 0.07
N LEU A 102 -11.74 15.37 1.11
CA LEU A 102 -12.55 14.15 1.07
C LEU A 102 -14.05 14.41 1.25
N LEU A 103 -14.42 15.49 1.94
CA LEU A 103 -15.81 15.90 2.11
C LEU A 103 -16.34 16.60 0.86
N ASP A 104 -15.62 17.62 0.40
CA ASP A 104 -15.98 18.44 -0.77
C ASP A 104 -14.72 19.07 -1.38
N MET A 105 -14.17 18.40 -2.39
CA MET A 105 -12.94 18.82 -3.06
C MET A 105 -13.05 20.20 -3.71
N GLU A 106 -14.20 20.55 -4.29
CA GLU A 106 -14.40 21.81 -5.00
C GLU A 106 -14.41 23.01 -4.03
N ASN A 107 -14.98 22.82 -2.83
CA ASN A 107 -15.02 23.85 -1.78
C ASN A 107 -13.85 23.77 -0.79
N SER A 108 -12.91 22.84 -0.97
CA SER A 108 -11.71 22.74 -0.15
C SER A 108 -10.74 23.90 -0.37
N ARG A 109 -9.78 24.06 0.55
CA ARG A 109 -8.71 25.07 0.43
C ARG A 109 -7.62 24.77 -0.60
N LEU A 110 -7.75 23.71 -1.40
CA LEU A 110 -6.85 23.46 -2.53
C LEU A 110 -6.87 24.66 -3.48
N ASP A 111 -5.74 24.98 -4.09
CA ASP A 111 -5.73 25.92 -5.21
C ASP A 111 -6.38 25.30 -6.47
N GLU A 112 -6.74 26.13 -7.44
CA GLU A 112 -7.40 25.65 -8.66
C GLU A 112 -6.53 24.68 -9.48
N ARG A 113 -5.19 24.79 -9.41
CA ARG A 113 -4.27 23.84 -10.06
C ARG A 113 -4.45 22.44 -9.49
N HIS A 114 -4.54 22.30 -8.17
CA HIS A 114 -4.78 21.03 -7.51
C HIS A 114 -6.21 20.55 -7.69
N LYS A 115 -7.22 21.42 -7.65
CA LYS A 115 -8.61 21.01 -7.94
C LYS A 115 -8.75 20.44 -9.35
N GLU A 116 -8.11 21.05 -10.34
CA GLU A 116 -8.11 20.51 -11.72
C GLU A 116 -7.50 19.09 -11.77
N LEU A 117 -6.41 18.86 -11.03
CA LEU A 117 -5.87 17.51 -10.87
C LEU A 117 -6.88 16.56 -10.24
N PHE A 118 -7.57 16.95 -9.17
CA PHE A 118 -8.55 16.10 -8.51
C PHE A 118 -9.81 15.84 -9.35
N ARG A 119 -10.24 16.77 -10.20
CA ARG A 119 -11.30 16.52 -11.21
C ARG A 119 -10.89 15.41 -12.18
N TYR A 120 -9.66 15.49 -12.70
CA TYR A 120 -9.09 14.42 -13.53
C TYR A 120 -9.02 13.08 -12.79
N ILE A 121 -8.52 13.07 -11.55
CA ILE A 121 -8.40 11.86 -10.72
C ILE A 121 -9.78 11.26 -10.41
N GLN A 122 -10.80 12.10 -10.16
CA GLN A 122 -12.17 11.63 -9.98
C GLN A 122 -12.69 10.93 -11.24
N LYS A 123 -12.56 11.58 -12.40
CA LYS A 123 -12.96 11.01 -13.70
C LYS A 123 -12.23 9.70 -13.98
N LEU A 124 -10.93 9.63 -13.73
CA LEU A 124 -10.12 8.42 -13.88
C LEU A 124 -10.57 7.28 -12.95
N ALA A 125 -10.92 7.60 -11.69
CA ALA A 125 -11.38 6.61 -10.73
C ALA A 125 -12.74 6.02 -11.13
N GLU A 126 -13.66 6.86 -11.62
CA GLU A 126 -15.04 6.48 -11.93
C GLU A 126 -15.20 5.96 -13.36
N ASN A 127 -14.76 6.75 -14.35
CA ASN A 127 -14.98 6.53 -15.78
C ASN A 127 -13.66 6.59 -16.57
N PRO A 128 -12.69 5.68 -16.33
CA PRO A 128 -11.37 5.73 -16.98
C PRO A 128 -11.43 5.61 -18.51
N ALA A 129 -12.48 4.96 -19.04
CA ALA A 129 -12.67 4.80 -20.48
C ALA A 129 -13.08 6.12 -21.18
N GLU A 130 -13.53 7.12 -20.42
CA GLU A 130 -13.91 8.44 -20.94
C GLU A 130 -12.76 9.45 -20.90
N ILE A 131 -11.59 9.07 -20.39
CA ILE A 131 -10.41 9.93 -20.38
C ILE A 131 -9.91 10.12 -21.81
N ASP A 132 -9.72 11.37 -22.22
CA ASP A 132 -9.29 11.73 -23.56
C ASP A 132 -8.21 12.84 -23.57
N ALA A 133 -7.76 13.23 -24.76
CA ALA A 133 -6.71 14.23 -24.93
C ALA A 133 -7.06 15.60 -24.33
N PRO A 134 -8.31 16.12 -24.45
CA PRO A 134 -8.76 17.31 -23.74
C PRO A 134 -8.53 17.29 -22.22
N ASP A 135 -8.75 16.17 -21.53
CA ASP A 135 -8.49 16.09 -20.08
C ASP A 135 -7.02 16.34 -19.75
N ILE A 136 -6.11 15.72 -20.51
CA ILE A 136 -4.66 15.91 -20.34
C ILE A 136 -4.23 17.33 -20.70
N LEU A 137 -4.83 17.91 -21.75
CA LEU A 137 -4.54 19.29 -22.15
C LEU A 137 -4.90 20.29 -21.05
N LYS A 138 -6.03 20.12 -20.37
CA LYS A 138 -6.44 20.99 -19.25
C LYS A 138 -5.41 20.95 -18.11
N LEU A 139 -4.91 19.76 -17.76
CA LEU A 139 -3.85 19.62 -16.75
C LEU A 139 -2.57 20.36 -17.16
N LYS A 140 -2.14 20.19 -18.42
CA LYS A 140 -0.95 20.89 -18.95
C LYS A 140 -1.15 22.41 -18.95
N GLN A 141 -2.34 22.90 -19.31
CA GLN A 141 -2.69 24.33 -19.25
C GLN A 141 -2.72 24.87 -17.81
N ALA A 142 -3.09 24.04 -16.83
CA ALA A 142 -2.99 24.36 -15.41
C ALA A 142 -1.55 24.29 -14.85
N GLY A 143 -0.56 23.98 -15.68
CA GLY A 143 0.85 23.95 -15.30
C GLY A 143 1.30 22.63 -14.66
N TRP A 144 0.62 21.51 -14.94
CA TRP A 144 1.13 20.18 -14.61
C TRP A 144 2.06 19.67 -15.71
N SER A 145 3.24 19.21 -15.33
CA SER A 145 4.18 18.53 -16.22
C SER A 145 3.70 17.12 -16.56
N GLU A 146 4.22 16.55 -17.65
CA GLU A 146 3.86 15.19 -18.07
C GLU A 146 4.24 14.13 -17.03
N GLU A 147 5.36 14.34 -16.32
CA GLU A 147 5.80 13.46 -15.23
C GLU A 147 4.85 13.54 -14.01
N GLU A 148 4.43 14.74 -13.60
CA GLU A 148 3.44 14.88 -12.52
C GLU A 148 2.10 14.23 -12.87
N ILE A 149 1.65 14.38 -14.12
CA ILE A 149 0.41 13.76 -14.62
C ILE A 149 0.55 12.23 -14.60
N TYR A 150 1.67 11.71 -15.11
CA TYR A 150 1.97 10.28 -15.12
C TYR A 150 1.99 9.69 -13.70
N ASP A 151 2.64 10.36 -12.77
CA ASP A 151 2.74 9.90 -11.37
C ASP A 151 1.36 9.93 -10.69
N ALA A 152 0.56 10.98 -10.90
CA ALA A 152 -0.77 11.08 -10.32
C ALA A 152 -1.72 9.99 -10.87
N LEU A 153 -1.69 9.77 -12.19
CA LEU A 153 -2.39 8.68 -12.88
C LEU A 153 -1.97 7.32 -12.31
N THR A 154 -0.67 7.12 -12.11
CA THR A 154 -0.12 5.86 -11.58
C THR A 154 -0.57 5.59 -10.15
N VAL A 155 -0.54 6.60 -9.28
CA VAL A 155 -1.08 6.51 -7.91
C VAL A 155 -2.56 6.16 -7.93
N ALA A 156 -3.37 6.88 -8.70
CA ALA A 156 -4.81 6.63 -8.78
C ALA A 156 -5.14 5.22 -9.30
N SER A 157 -4.41 4.76 -10.33
CA SER A 157 -4.55 3.42 -10.89
C SER A 157 -4.18 2.33 -9.89
N LEU A 158 -3.08 2.53 -9.15
CA LEU A 158 -2.65 1.63 -8.08
C LEU A 158 -3.72 1.51 -6.99
N PHE A 159 -4.33 2.63 -6.59
CA PHE A 159 -5.40 2.61 -5.60
C PHE A 159 -6.68 1.99 -6.11
N LYS A 160 -7.04 2.20 -7.38
CA LYS A 160 -8.16 1.48 -8.00
C LYS A 160 -7.94 -0.04 -7.94
N PHE A 161 -6.74 -0.52 -8.28
CA PHE A 161 -6.37 -1.92 -8.10
C PHE A 161 -6.53 -2.38 -6.63
N TYR A 162 -5.93 -1.64 -5.68
CA TYR A 162 -6.02 -2.00 -4.26
C TYR A 162 -7.44 -1.99 -3.72
N ASN A 163 -8.28 -1.05 -4.15
CA ASN A 163 -9.66 -0.95 -3.71
C ASN A 163 -10.46 -2.17 -4.17
N THR A 164 -10.37 -2.53 -5.45
CA THR A 164 -10.99 -3.75 -5.99
C THR A 164 -10.45 -4.98 -5.29
N TRP A 165 -9.13 -5.09 -5.13
CA TRP A 165 -8.49 -6.25 -4.53
C TRP A 165 -8.84 -6.44 -3.05
N ASN A 166 -8.85 -5.35 -2.26
CA ASN A 166 -9.19 -5.39 -0.84
C ASN A 166 -10.68 -5.63 -0.60
N ASN A 167 -11.55 -4.89 -1.30
CA ASN A 167 -13.00 -5.04 -1.16
C ASN A 167 -13.44 -6.44 -1.62
N GLY A 168 -12.97 -6.88 -2.79
CA GLY A 168 -13.27 -8.21 -3.31
C GLY A 168 -12.75 -9.35 -2.44
N SER A 169 -11.69 -9.10 -1.67
CA SER A 169 -11.17 -10.08 -0.70
C SER A 169 -11.88 -10.03 0.66
N GLY A 170 -12.72 -9.02 0.92
CA GLY A 170 -13.41 -8.81 2.18
C GLY A 170 -12.51 -8.37 3.32
N VAL A 171 -11.43 -7.63 3.03
CA VAL A 171 -10.55 -6.99 4.03
C VAL A 171 -11.36 -6.02 4.87
N GLN A 172 -11.35 -6.20 6.19
CA GLN A 172 -12.09 -5.35 7.11
C GLN A 172 -11.34 -4.08 7.51
N ALA A 173 -12.10 -3.05 7.85
CA ALA A 173 -11.53 -1.84 8.43
C ALA A 173 -11.07 -2.09 9.87
N MET A 174 -10.02 -1.37 10.30
CA MET A 174 -9.51 -1.39 11.67
C MET A 174 -10.03 -0.19 12.48
N SER A 175 -9.64 -0.11 13.76
CA SER A 175 -9.96 1.05 14.59
C SER A 175 -9.18 2.30 14.13
N PRO A 176 -9.66 3.52 14.46
CA PRO A 176 -8.90 4.75 14.21
C PRO A 176 -7.49 4.74 14.83
N ALA A 177 -7.34 4.16 16.03
CA ALA A 177 -6.05 4.05 16.70
C ALA A 177 -5.07 3.14 15.94
N ASP A 178 -5.57 2.03 15.38
CA ASP A 178 -4.76 1.13 14.55
C ASP A 178 -4.34 1.78 13.23
N TYR A 179 -5.21 2.59 12.61
CA TYR A 179 -4.83 3.36 11.42
C TYR A 179 -3.80 4.45 11.73
N ALA A 180 -3.93 5.15 12.86
CA ALA A 180 -2.92 6.12 13.29
C ALA A 180 -1.56 5.44 13.50
N HIS A 181 -1.54 4.28 14.16
CA HIS A 181 -0.32 3.48 14.33
C HIS A 181 0.25 2.98 12.99
N SER A 182 -0.61 2.46 12.11
CA SER A 182 -0.18 2.00 10.78
C SER A 182 0.36 3.15 9.93
N GLY A 183 -0.23 4.35 10.02
CA GLY A 183 0.24 5.55 9.35
C GLY A 183 1.66 5.92 9.79
N GLU A 184 1.94 5.88 11.11
CA GLU A 184 3.28 6.09 11.66
C GLU A 184 4.29 5.05 11.13
N ARG A 185 3.89 3.78 11.10
CA ARG A 185 4.71 2.69 10.58
C ARG A 185 5.05 2.90 9.10
N ILE A 186 4.07 3.23 8.27
CA ILE A 186 4.24 3.47 6.83
C ILE A 186 5.13 4.69 6.58
N MET A 187 4.95 5.75 7.37
CA MET A 187 5.80 6.94 7.29
C MET A 187 7.27 6.61 7.56
N THR A 188 7.52 5.79 8.57
CA THR A 188 8.86 5.44 9.05
C THR A 188 9.55 4.39 8.17
N PHE A 189 8.83 3.30 7.86
CA PHE A 189 9.41 2.11 7.24
C PHE A 189 9.00 1.89 5.78
N GLY A 190 8.02 2.64 5.28
CA GLY A 190 7.48 2.47 3.94
C GLY A 190 6.47 1.33 3.81
N TYR A 191 6.15 1.03 2.57
CA TYR A 191 5.26 -0.03 2.11
C TYR A 191 6.03 -1.34 1.92
N CYS A 192 7.27 -1.24 1.49
CA CYS A 192 8.18 -2.37 1.48
C CYS A 192 8.46 -2.85 2.90
N MET A 193 7.92 -4.01 3.23
CA MET A 193 8.49 -4.87 4.27
C MET A 193 9.78 -5.55 3.74
N ASP A 194 10.60 -4.80 2.98
CA ASP A 194 11.89 -5.25 2.47
C ASP A 194 12.91 -5.06 3.58
N PHE A 195 13.12 -6.14 4.32
CA PHE A 195 14.11 -6.26 5.37
C PHE A 195 15.46 -6.69 4.82
N SER A 196 15.86 -6.21 3.63
CA SER A 196 17.27 -6.19 3.24
C SER A 196 18.11 -5.63 4.40
N LEU A 197 19.39 -6.02 4.49
CA LEU A 197 20.28 -5.59 5.58
C LEU A 197 20.20 -4.06 5.82
N LYS A 198 20.05 -3.28 4.73
CA LYS A 198 19.83 -1.82 4.77
C LYS A 198 18.51 -1.42 5.45
N GLY A 199 17.40 -2.08 5.16
CA GLY A 199 16.09 -1.84 5.78
C GLY A 199 16.09 -2.15 7.27
N VAL A 200 16.74 -3.25 7.68
CA VAL A 200 16.85 -3.62 9.10
C VAL A 200 17.78 -2.70 9.88
N LEU A 201 18.92 -2.31 9.29
CA LEU A 201 19.81 -1.32 9.90
C LEU A 201 19.11 0.02 10.12
N LYS A 202 18.24 0.44 9.19
CA LYS A 202 17.42 1.65 9.34
C LYS A 202 16.39 1.55 10.47
N ILE A 203 15.74 0.38 10.62
CA ILE A 203 14.82 0.10 11.74
C ILE A 203 15.54 0.09 13.09
N MET A 204 16.74 -0.50 13.16
CA MET A 204 17.55 -0.56 14.37
C MET A 204 18.12 0.81 14.78
N TRP A 205 18.43 1.67 13.80
CA TRP A 205 18.95 3.02 14.03
C TRP A 205 17.90 4.00 14.55
N LEU A 206 16.63 3.85 14.13
CA LEU A 206 15.54 4.76 14.52
C LEU A 206 15.01 4.58 15.96
N GLY A 207 15.62 3.72 16.77
CA GLY A 207 15.24 3.52 18.18
C GLY A 207 16.41 3.50 19.17
N ARG A 208 17.67 3.57 18.72
CA ARG A 208 18.86 3.57 19.57
C ARG A 208 19.98 4.38 18.92
N LYS A 209 20.72 5.15 19.72
CA LYS A 209 21.94 5.85 19.25
C LYS A 209 23.09 4.90 18.86
N GLU A 210 23.05 3.64 19.31
CA GLU A 210 24.05 2.61 19.00
C GLU A 210 23.43 1.24 18.69
N ILE A 211 24.04 0.53 17.74
CA ILE A 211 23.70 -0.85 17.35
C ILE A 211 24.64 -1.82 18.07
N LYS A 212 24.09 -2.79 18.82
CA LYS A 212 24.90 -3.80 19.53
C LYS A 212 25.15 -5.03 18.65
N LEU A 213 26.32 -5.65 18.79
CA LEU A 213 26.73 -6.85 18.04
C LEU A 213 25.74 -8.03 18.17
N ALA A 214 25.03 -8.12 19.31
CA ALA A 214 24.03 -9.15 19.55
C ALA A 214 22.80 -9.04 18.63
N ASP A 215 22.42 -7.81 18.27
CA ASP A 215 21.27 -7.55 17.41
C ASP A 215 21.57 -7.98 15.96
N ILE A 216 22.81 -7.78 15.50
CA ILE A 216 23.32 -8.23 14.20
C ILE A 216 23.34 -9.77 14.14
N LYS A 217 23.77 -10.45 15.21
CA LYS A 217 23.73 -11.92 15.28
C LYS A 217 22.31 -12.49 15.24
N GLY A 218 21.35 -11.82 15.89
CA GLY A 218 19.94 -12.20 15.83
C GLY A 218 19.33 -12.05 14.43
N LEU A 219 19.73 -11.00 13.70
CA LEU A 219 19.33 -10.77 12.32
C LEU A 219 19.93 -11.78 11.34
N ILE A 220 21.23 -12.08 11.45
CA ILE A 220 21.89 -13.08 10.60
C ILE A 220 21.22 -14.46 10.79
N LYS A 221 20.84 -14.80 12.02
CA LYS A 221 20.14 -16.05 12.33
C LYS A 221 18.70 -16.09 11.77
N SER A 222 18.03 -14.96 11.62
CA SER A 222 16.67 -14.89 11.07
C SER A 222 16.63 -14.82 9.53
N LEU A 223 17.71 -14.35 8.90
CA LEU A 223 17.91 -14.34 7.45
C LEU A 223 18.43 -15.68 6.90
N TRP A 224 18.90 -16.58 7.76
CA TRP A 224 19.34 -17.94 7.40
C TRP A 224 18.29 -18.97 7.84
N PRO A 225 17.31 -19.32 7.00
CA PRO A 225 16.45 -20.45 7.32
C PRO A 225 17.30 -21.72 7.34
N ALA A 226 17.14 -22.56 8.37
CA ALA A 226 17.60 -23.93 8.30
C ALA A 226 17.03 -24.53 6.99
N ARG A 227 17.91 -25.06 6.13
CA ARG A 227 17.49 -25.76 4.89
C ARG A 227 16.45 -26.81 5.27
N GLN A 228 15.17 -26.53 5.01
CA GLN A 228 14.17 -27.58 4.90
C GLN A 228 14.21 -28.03 3.46
N GLU A 229 14.65 -29.26 3.25
CA GLU A 229 14.51 -29.96 1.96
C GLU A 229 13.04 -29.99 1.57
N ALA A 230 12.66 -29.14 0.61
CA ALA A 230 11.34 -29.17 0.03
C ALA A 230 11.23 -30.42 -0.86
N LYS A 231 10.64 -31.50 -0.34
CA LYS A 231 10.10 -32.59 -1.16
C LYS A 231 8.89 -32.05 -1.93
N TYR A 232 9.13 -31.48 -3.10
CA TYR A 232 8.09 -31.27 -4.10
C TYR A 232 7.86 -32.60 -4.82
N ALA A 233 6.77 -33.29 -4.51
CA ALA A 233 6.25 -34.34 -5.38
C ALA A 233 5.48 -33.67 -6.52
N PRO A 234 5.73 -33.99 -7.80
CA PRO A 234 4.95 -33.45 -8.91
C PRO A 234 3.54 -34.04 -8.87
N THR A 235 2.54 -33.16 -9.01
CA THR A 235 1.14 -33.54 -9.26
C THR A 235 1.06 -34.34 -10.56
N PRO A 236 0.39 -35.50 -10.63
CA PRO A 236 0.23 -36.22 -11.89
C PRO A 236 -0.57 -35.38 -12.88
N ALA A 237 -0.10 -35.34 -14.13
CA ALA A 237 -0.84 -34.73 -15.23
C ALA A 237 -2.22 -35.39 -15.36
N ARG A 238 -3.28 -34.60 -15.47
CA ARG A 238 -4.58 -35.10 -15.90
C ARG A 238 -4.53 -35.29 -17.41
N ASP A 239 -4.70 -36.53 -17.84
CA ASP A 239 -4.94 -36.89 -19.23
C ASP A 239 -6.17 -36.13 -19.75
N ILE A 240 -5.96 -35.26 -20.73
CA ILE A 240 -7.04 -34.75 -21.58
C ILE A 240 -7.24 -35.82 -22.66
N ALA A 241 -8.05 -36.82 -22.32
CA ALA A 241 -8.52 -37.77 -23.31
C ALA A 241 -9.45 -37.04 -24.30
N SER A 242 -9.07 -37.15 -25.57
CA SER A 242 -9.84 -36.77 -26.73
C SER A 242 -11.23 -37.41 -26.74
N SER A 243 -12.28 -36.61 -26.86
CA SER A 243 -13.56 -37.06 -27.39
C SER A 243 -13.85 -36.31 -28.70
N ARG A 244 -13.36 -36.88 -29.80
CA ARG A 244 -14.07 -36.82 -31.08
C ARG A 244 -15.01 -38.02 -31.10
N ILE A 245 -16.32 -37.79 -31.09
CA ILE A 245 -17.32 -38.28 -32.05
C ILE A 245 -18.44 -37.23 -32.03
#